data_AF-A0A3S0DXQ4-F1
#
_entry.id   AF-A0A3S0DXQ4-F1
#
_cell.length_a   1.000
_cell.length_b   1.000
_cell.length_c   1.000
_cell.angle_alpha   90.00
_cell.angle_beta   90.00
_cell.angle_gamma   90.00
#
_symmetry.space_group_name_H-M   'P 1'
#
loop_
_entity.id
_entity.type
_entity.pdbx_description
1 polymer ?
#
loop_
_entity_poly.entity_id
_entity_poly.type
_entity_poly.pdbx_seq_one_letter_code
_entity_poly.pdbx_strand_id
1 'polypeptide(L)'
;MSEDLVQTPYGTLSRSALEALQDDYGASELLRMVEEFDQSAQAFQDEGGLRSQLLTLHGMLHAVIDNAQVTVAADQSLPDLASDVMDEIQDIRDMFERWTGMLSRIRDLSSPEPLDRDLP
;
A
#
# COMPACT_ATOMS: atom_id res chain seq x y z
N MET A 1 -3.71 28.34 -27.46
CA MET A 1 -2.59 27.94 -26.59
C MET A 1 -2.83 26.48 -26.24
N SER A 2 -2.38 25.58 -27.11
CA SER A 2 -2.82 24.18 -27.17
C SER A 2 -1.64 23.22 -27.30
N GLU A 3 -0.45 23.63 -26.87
CA GLU A 3 0.82 22.98 -27.24
C GLU A 3 1.47 22.14 -26.13
N ASP A 4 0.82 21.94 -24.98
CA ASP A 4 1.39 21.14 -23.89
C ASP A 4 0.85 19.71 -23.85
N LEU A 5 0.41 19.14 -24.98
CA LEU A 5 -0.13 17.77 -25.06
C LEU A 5 0.67 16.88 -26.00
N VAL A 6 0.85 15.62 -25.60
CA VAL A 6 1.52 14.56 -26.37
C VAL A 6 0.53 13.42 -26.60
N GLN A 7 0.33 13.04 -27.86
CA GLN A 7 -0.44 11.86 -28.23
C GLN A 7 0.44 10.61 -28.07
N THR A 8 -0.05 9.65 -27.29
CA THR A 8 0.63 8.36 -27.09
C THR A 8 -0.35 7.21 -27.35
N PRO A 9 0.13 5.96 -27.54
CA PRO A 9 -0.74 4.78 -27.56
C PRO A 9 -1.55 4.58 -26.27
N TYR A 10 -1.21 5.27 -25.19
CA TYR A 10 -1.83 5.16 -23.86
C TYR A 10 -2.70 6.36 -23.51
N GLY A 11 -3.01 7.22 -24.49
CA GLY A 11 -3.82 8.42 -24.31
C GLY A 11 -3.05 9.72 -24.52
N THR A 12 -3.76 10.84 -24.33
CA THR A 12 -3.19 12.18 -24.41
C THR A 12 -2.62 12.59 -23.05
N LEU A 13 -1.34 12.96 -23.01
CA LEU A 13 -0.63 13.31 -21.78
C LEU A 13 -0.11 14.74 -21.85
N SER A 14 0.09 15.40 -20.70
CA SER A 14 0.76 16.70 -20.65
C SER A 14 2.26 16.53 -20.92
N ARG A 15 2.80 17.34 -21.83
CA ARG A 15 4.24 17.34 -22.16
C ARG A 15 5.06 17.82 -20.96
N SER A 16 4.67 18.93 -20.33
CA SER A 16 5.35 19.45 -19.14
C SER A 16 5.31 18.49 -17.95
N ALA A 17 4.19 17.79 -17.74
CA ALA A 17 4.10 16.77 -16.69
C ALA A 17 4.95 15.54 -17.00
N LEU A 18 5.03 15.12 -18.27
CA LEU A 18 5.92 14.04 -18.70
C LEU A 18 7.40 14.39 -18.52
N GLU A 19 7.80 15.61 -18.85
CA GLU A 19 9.17 16.10 -18.67
C GLU A 19 9.54 16.15 -17.18
N ALA A 20 8.65 16.69 -16.33
CA ALA A 20 8.84 16.70 -14.89
C ALA A 20 8.91 15.28 -14.28
N LEU A 21 8.14 14.33 -14.84
CA LEU A 21 8.18 12.94 -14.40
C LEU A 21 9.47 12.24 -14.87
N GLN A 22 9.96 12.49 -16.09
CA GLN A 22 11.18 11.86 -16.60
C GLN A 22 12.44 12.22 -15.81
N ASP A 23 12.50 13.42 -15.23
CA ASP A 23 13.64 13.86 -14.43
C ASP A 23 13.73 13.16 -13.05
N ASP A 24 12.60 12.65 -12.51
CA ASP A 24 12.50 12.12 -11.14
C ASP A 24 11.98 10.66 -11.06
N TYR A 25 11.42 10.12 -12.14
CA TYR A 25 10.71 8.83 -12.16
C TYR A 25 11.34 7.86 -13.15
N GLY A 26 12.20 6.99 -12.63
CA GLY A 26 12.61 5.80 -13.37
C GLY A 26 11.43 4.84 -13.51
N ALA A 27 11.25 4.24 -14.68
CA ALA A 27 10.29 3.13 -14.86
C ALA A 27 10.52 1.95 -13.88
N SER A 28 11.70 1.90 -13.25
CA SER A 28 12.07 0.99 -12.17
C SER A 28 11.24 1.13 -10.90
N GLU A 29 10.62 2.29 -10.67
CA GLU A 29 9.91 2.54 -9.42
C GLU A 29 8.62 1.70 -9.27
N LEU A 30 7.87 1.49 -10.36
CA LEU A 30 6.72 0.58 -10.36
C LEU A 30 7.14 -0.86 -10.05
N LEU A 31 8.29 -1.29 -10.57
CA LEU A 31 8.84 -2.62 -10.29
C LEU A 31 9.26 -2.74 -8.83
N ARG A 32 9.87 -1.70 -8.26
CA ARG A 32 10.20 -1.64 -6.84
C ARG A 32 8.96 -1.75 -5.95
N MET A 33 7.86 -1.10 -6.31
CA MET A 33 6.59 -1.27 -5.57
C MET A 33 6.10 -2.72 -5.60
N VAL A 34 6.21 -3.42 -6.74
CA VAL A 34 5.85 -4.84 -6.83
C VAL A 34 6.75 -5.70 -5.95
N GLU A 35 8.06 -5.45 -5.96
CA GLU A 35 9.01 -6.18 -5.11
C GLU A 35 8.73 -5.97 -3.61
N GLU A 36 8.40 -4.75 -3.21
CA GLU A 36 8.02 -4.41 -1.83
C GLU A 36 6.67 -5.02 -1.43
N PHE A 37 5.72 -5.10 -2.37
CA PHE A 37 4.45 -5.79 -2.18
C PHE A 37 4.65 -7.28 -1.92
N ASP A 38 5.42 -7.95 -2.77
CA ASP A 38 5.65 -9.39 -2.66
C ASP A 38 6.36 -9.75 -1.35
N GLN A 39 7.34 -8.94 -0.93
CA GLN A 39 8.03 -9.09 0.35
C GLN A 39 7.07 -8.93 1.53
N SER A 40 6.23 -7.90 1.51
CA SER A 40 5.26 -7.65 2.60
C SER A 40 4.17 -8.73 2.65
N ALA A 41 3.68 -9.15 1.48
CA ALA A 41 2.67 -10.21 1.37
C ALA A 41 3.18 -11.56 1.87
N GLN A 42 4.48 -11.84 1.69
CA GLN A 42 5.14 -12.99 2.27
C GLN A 42 5.26 -12.85 3.79
N ALA A 43 5.74 -11.70 4.29
CA ALA A 43 5.90 -11.44 5.71
C ALA A 43 4.59 -11.61 6.51
N PHE A 44 3.43 -11.23 5.94
CA PHE A 44 2.13 -11.44 6.60
C PHE A 44 1.74 -12.91 6.76
N GLN A 45 2.22 -13.77 5.85
CA GLN A 45 1.85 -15.18 5.78
C GLN A 45 2.82 -16.09 6.53
N ASP A 46 4.05 -15.63 6.76
CA ASP A 46 5.08 -16.39 7.46
C ASP A 46 4.67 -16.73 8.90
N GLU A 47 5.25 -17.80 9.44
CA GLU A 47 5.08 -18.16 10.84
C GLU A 47 5.57 -17.02 11.74
N GLY A 48 4.71 -16.55 12.65
CA GLY A 48 4.99 -15.38 13.48
C GLY A 48 4.73 -14.03 12.81
N GLY A 49 4.33 -13.99 11.54
CA GLY A 49 3.91 -12.76 10.86
C GLY A 49 2.54 -12.24 11.31
N LEU A 50 2.13 -11.09 10.77
CA LEU A 50 0.90 -10.37 11.15
C LEU A 50 -0.33 -11.26 11.32
N ARG A 51 -0.57 -12.20 10.40
CA ARG A 51 -1.71 -13.13 10.49
C ARG A 51 -1.64 -13.99 11.76
N SER A 52 -0.46 -14.54 12.06
CA SER A 52 -0.23 -15.37 13.25
C SER A 52 -0.40 -14.56 14.53
N GLN A 53 0.13 -13.34 14.55
CA GLN A 53 0.03 -12.42 15.68
C GLN A 53 -1.43 -12.02 15.95
N LEU A 54 -2.20 -11.68 14.93
CA LEU A 54 -3.64 -11.36 15.05
C LEU A 54 -4.46 -12.54 15.59
N LEU A 55 -4.17 -13.76 15.12
CA LEU A 55 -4.81 -14.98 15.63
C LEU A 55 -4.43 -15.24 17.10
N THR A 56 -3.19 -14.94 17.48
CA THR A 56 -2.71 -15.03 18.86
C THR A 56 -3.42 -14.03 19.75
N LEU A 57 -3.50 -12.75 19.34
CA LEU A 57 -4.26 -11.71 20.04
C LEU A 57 -5.73 -12.09 20.22
N HIS A 58 -6.37 -12.63 19.18
CA HIS A 58 -7.74 -13.12 19.26
C HIS A 58 -7.88 -14.21 20.33
N GLY A 59 -6.98 -15.20 20.35
CA GLY A 59 -6.97 -16.26 21.36
C GLY A 59 -6.78 -15.71 22.79
N MET A 60 -5.85 -14.77 22.97
CA MET A 60 -5.61 -14.12 24.25
C MET A 60 -6.83 -13.32 24.73
N LEU A 61 -7.44 -12.51 23.87
CA LEU A 61 -8.65 -11.75 24.18
C LEU A 61 -9.82 -12.65 24.56
N HIS A 62 -10.03 -13.73 23.82
CA HIS A 62 -11.09 -14.70 24.12
C HIS A 62 -10.88 -15.36 25.50
N ALA A 63 -9.64 -15.67 25.88
CA ALA A 63 -9.34 -16.18 27.23
C ALA A 63 -9.61 -15.13 28.33
N VAL A 64 -9.24 -13.86 28.09
CA VAL A 64 -9.39 -12.76 29.05
C VAL A 64 -10.85 -12.33 29.23
N ILE A 65 -11.61 -12.21 28.14
CA ILE A 65 -12.99 -11.69 28.14
C ILE A 65 -13.98 -12.78 28.53
N ASP A 66 -13.87 -13.95 27.91
CA ASP A 66 -14.87 -15.02 28.05
C ASP A 66 -14.52 -16.03 29.15
N ASN A 67 -13.45 -15.78 29.92
CA ASN A 67 -12.86 -16.73 30.89
C ASN A 67 -12.63 -18.13 30.28
N ALA A 68 -12.41 -18.19 28.97
CA ALA A 68 -12.13 -19.44 28.29
C ALA A 68 -10.80 -20.02 28.77
N GLN A 69 -10.62 -21.33 28.63
CA GLN A 69 -9.31 -21.93 28.85
C GLN A 69 -8.28 -21.28 27.92
N VAL A 70 -7.08 -21.05 28.45
CA VAL A 70 -5.95 -20.55 27.67
C VAL A 70 -5.60 -21.60 26.61
N THR A 71 -5.89 -21.29 25.35
CA THR A 71 -5.66 -22.18 24.20
C THR A 71 -4.39 -21.84 23.42
N VAL A 72 -3.76 -20.70 23.72
CA VAL A 72 -2.57 -20.22 23.03
C VAL A 72 -1.48 -19.94 24.06
N ALA A 73 -0.29 -20.50 23.86
CA ALA A 73 0.89 -20.11 24.60
C ALA A 73 1.40 -18.79 24.02
N ALA A 74 1.36 -17.73 24.81
CA ALA A 74 1.93 -16.44 24.46
C ALA A 74 3.24 -16.25 25.24
N ASP A 75 4.30 -15.86 24.55
CA ASP A 75 5.58 -15.45 25.10
C ASP A 75 5.62 -13.96 25.48
N GLN A 76 4.63 -13.19 25.01
CA GLN A 76 4.44 -11.76 25.27
C GLN A 76 3.10 -11.47 25.97
N SER A 77 2.98 -10.28 26.57
CA SER A 77 1.72 -9.81 27.14
C SER A 77 0.74 -9.33 26.06
N LEU A 78 -0.56 -9.31 26.35
CA LEU A 78 -1.59 -8.88 25.39
C LEU A 78 -1.34 -7.43 24.90
N PRO A 79 -1.04 -6.44 25.77
CA PRO A 79 -0.70 -5.10 25.31
C PRO A 79 0.57 -5.02 24.46
N ASP A 80 1.61 -5.79 24.79
CA ASP A 80 2.87 -5.76 24.04
C ASP A 80 2.68 -6.31 22.63
N LEU A 81 2.03 -7.48 22.49
CA LEU A 81 1.72 -8.04 21.17
C LEU A 81 0.80 -7.13 20.36
N ALA A 82 -0.13 -6.42 21.01
CA ALA A 82 -0.97 -5.43 20.34
C ALA A 82 -0.15 -4.23 19.84
N SER A 83 0.87 -3.81 20.59
CA SER A 83 1.82 -2.77 20.17
C SER A 83 2.60 -3.21 18.94
N ASP A 84 3.18 -4.41 18.97
CA ASP A 84 3.98 -4.94 17.86
C ASP A 84 3.13 -5.03 16.57
N VAL A 85 1.88 -5.50 16.69
CA VAL A 85 0.93 -5.53 15.57
C VAL A 85 0.59 -4.12 15.06
N MET A 86 0.44 -3.13 15.95
CA MET A 86 0.19 -1.75 15.53
C MET A 86 1.38 -1.16 14.77
N ASP A 87 2.60 -1.43 15.22
CA ASP A 87 3.82 -0.97 14.56
C ASP A 87 3.94 -1.58 13.15
N GLU A 88 3.72 -2.89 13.00
CA GLU A 88 3.71 -3.55 11.68
C GLU A 88 2.61 -2.96 10.77
N ILE A 89 1.41 -2.69 11.29
CA ILE A 89 0.34 -2.04 10.52
C ILE A 89 0.73 -0.62 10.08
N GLN A 90 1.43 0.14 10.92
CA GLN A 90 1.88 1.49 10.59
C GLN A 90 2.95 1.46 9.49
N ASP A 91 3.89 0.52 9.53
CA ASP A 91 4.89 0.35 8.47
C ASP A 91 4.23 0.05 7.11
N ILE A 92 3.22 -0.82 7.10
CA ILE A 92 2.44 -1.15 5.89
C ILE A 92 1.69 0.08 5.38
N ARG A 93 1.13 0.88 6.30
CA ARG A 93 0.43 2.11 5.95
C ARG A 93 1.37 3.12 5.31
N ASP A 94 2.56 3.32 5.87
CA ASP A 94 3.58 4.23 5.36
C ASP A 94 4.05 3.79 3.96
N MET A 95 4.19 2.47 3.74
CA MET A 95 4.47 1.90 2.43
C MET A 95 3.36 2.23 1.42
N PHE A 96 2.09 1.98 1.75
CA PHE A 96 0.97 2.30 0.86
C PHE A 96 0.84 3.81 0.62
N GLU A 97 1.09 4.65 1.62
CA GLU A 97 1.07 6.10 1.46
C GLU A 97 2.10 6.55 0.42
N ARG A 98 3.34 6.06 0.52
CA ARG A 98 4.38 6.30 -0.49
C ARG A 98 3.95 5.84 -1.87
N TRP A 99 3.38 4.64 -2.01
CA TRP A 99 2.92 4.14 -3.30
C TRP A 99 1.79 4.97 -3.89
N THR A 100 0.85 5.45 -3.07
CA THR A 100 -0.22 6.33 -3.55
C THR A 100 0.31 7.66 -4.04
N GLY A 101 1.33 8.23 -3.38
CA GLY A 101 2.01 9.45 -3.84
C GLY A 101 2.79 9.25 -5.14
N MET A 102 3.33 8.05 -5.36
CA MET A 102 3.94 7.66 -6.63
C MET A 102 2.90 7.52 -7.75
N LEU A 103 1.82 6.77 -7.51
CA LEU A 103 0.75 6.55 -8.48
C LEU A 103 -0.01 7.85 -8.81
N SER A 104 -0.12 8.79 -7.87
CA SER A 104 -0.74 10.09 -8.15
C SER A 104 0.04 10.87 -9.19
N ARG A 105 1.37 10.81 -9.20
CA ARG A 105 2.20 11.49 -10.21
C ARG A 105 1.93 10.96 -11.62
N ILE A 106 1.73 9.64 -11.76
CA ILE A 106 1.34 9.03 -13.03
C ILE A 106 -0.08 9.46 -13.42
N ARG A 107 -1.03 9.43 -12.48
CA ARG A 107 -2.41 9.88 -12.72
C ARG A 107 -2.45 11.31 -13.25
N ASP A 108 -1.63 12.17 -12.65
CA ASP A 108 -1.59 13.61 -12.91
C ASP A 108 -0.84 13.96 -14.21
N LEU A 109 -0.31 12.96 -14.95
CA LEU A 109 0.16 13.13 -16.33
C LEU A 109 -0.96 13.50 -17.31
N SER A 110 -2.21 13.21 -16.95
CA SER A 110 -3.38 13.57 -17.76
C SER A 110 -3.70 15.04 -17.53
N SER A 111 -3.75 15.84 -18.61
CA SER A 111 -4.20 17.24 -18.53
C SER A 111 -5.56 17.35 -17.82
N PRO A 112 -5.81 18.41 -17.02
CA PRO A 112 -7.12 18.60 -16.42
C PRO A 112 -8.10 19.05 -17.52
N GLU A 113 -8.89 18.14 -18.09
CA GLU A 113 -10.30 18.39 -18.47
C GLU A 113 -11.01 17.10 -18.92
N PRO A 114 -12.36 17.09 -18.88
CA PRO A 114 -13.14 16.05 -18.23
C PRO A 114 -13.30 14.81 -19.11
N LEU A 115 -13.64 13.70 -18.46
CA LEU A 115 -14.30 12.57 -19.11
C LEU A 115 -15.62 13.07 -19.70
N ASP A 116 -15.58 13.64 -20.91
CA ASP A 116 -16.77 13.90 -21.69
C ASP A 116 -17.32 12.53 -22.10
N ARG A 117 -18.15 11.99 -21.20
CA ARG A 117 -18.99 10.84 -21.44
C ARG A 117 -20.13 11.30 -22.33
N ASP A 118 -19.83 11.47 -23.61
CA ASP A 118 -20.83 11.41 -24.65
C ASP A 118 -20.35 10.43 -25.72
N LEU A 119 -20.89 9.22 -25.64
CA LEU A 119 -21.03 8.34 -26.79
C LEU A 119 -22.51 7.91 -26.85
N PRO A 120 -23.07 7.82 -28.08
CA PRO A 120 -24.50 7.89 -28.38
C PRO A 120 -25.34 6.71 -27.86
#